data_AF-K2AYK8-F1
#
_entry.id   AF-K2AYK8-F1
#
_cell.length_a   1.000
_cell.length_b   1.000
_cell.length_c   1.000
_cell.angle_alpha   90.00
_cell.angle_beta   90.00
_cell.angle_gamma   90.00
#
_symmetry.space_group_name_H-M   'P 1'
#
loop_
_entity.id
_entity.type
_entity.pdbx_description
1 polymer ?
#
loop_
_entity_poly.entity_id
_entity_poly.type
_entity_poly.pdbx_seq_one_letter_code
_entity_poly.pdbx_strand_id
1 'polypeptide(L)'
;MAKSTRQYVFEGMEHMQNGLHPFVLRSLEAGMGKGWPQEVISRFPEWRPEGNGKFTLDTQKLLKIMERMWNEAFRNVLDRSHRSMVNELIDVRNTLAHDGKFTYDDAERALDSMRRLLEAV
;
A
#
# COMPACT_ATOMS: atom_id res chain seq x y z
N MET A 1 -23.65 -8.59 15.59
CA MET A 1 -22.41 -8.66 16.37
C MET A 1 -21.62 -7.39 16.13
N ALA A 2 -20.98 -6.82 17.16
CA ALA A 2 -20.07 -5.68 16.96
C ALA A 2 -18.83 -6.15 16.20
N LYS A 3 -18.35 -5.34 15.24
CA LYS A 3 -17.13 -5.67 14.49
C LYS A 3 -15.92 -5.61 15.42
N SER A 4 -14.94 -6.48 15.19
CA SER A 4 -13.65 -6.41 15.88
C SER A 4 -12.79 -5.27 15.32
N THR A 5 -11.83 -4.78 16.11
CA THR A 5 -10.85 -3.77 15.68
C THR A 5 -10.15 -4.18 14.39
N ARG A 6 -9.78 -5.46 14.28
CA ARG A 6 -9.17 -6.03 13.07
C ARG A 6 -10.10 -5.96 11.85
N GLN A 7 -11.39 -6.26 12.02
CA GLN A 7 -12.36 -6.20 10.93
C GLN A 7 -12.49 -4.79 10.36
N TYR A 8 -12.55 -3.77 11.21
CA TYR A 8 -12.58 -2.37 10.76
C TYR A 8 -11.34 -2.01 9.93
N VAL A 9 -10.15 -2.44 10.38
CA VAL A 9 -8.91 -2.13 9.67
C VAL A 9 -8.79 -2.89 8.35
N PHE A 10 -9.24 -4.14 8.29
CA PHE A 10 -9.27 -4.88 7.01
C PHE A 10 -10.21 -4.24 5.99
N GLU A 11 -11.42 -3.82 6.40
CA GLU A 11 -12.32 -3.08 5.52
C GLU A 11 -11.70 -1.75 5.07
N GLY A 12 -11.03 -1.03 5.98
CA GLY A 12 -10.26 0.17 5.64
C GLY A 12 -9.16 -0.10 4.60
N MET A 13 -8.43 -1.21 4.72
CA MET A 13 -7.41 -1.62 3.76
C MET A 13 -8.01 -1.95 2.38
N GLU A 14 -9.16 -2.59 2.33
CA GLU A 14 -9.86 -2.85 1.06
C GLU A 14 -10.26 -1.55 0.36
N HIS A 15 -10.80 -0.59 1.10
CA HIS A 15 -11.11 0.75 0.56
C HIS A 15 -9.85 1.47 0.10
N MET A 16 -8.79 1.44 0.90
CA MET A 16 -7.51 2.04 0.55
C MET A 16 -6.89 1.41 -0.69
N GLN A 17 -6.94 0.08 -0.84
CA GLN A 17 -6.47 -0.61 -2.04
C GLN A 17 -7.16 -0.08 -3.29
N ASN A 18 -8.49 0.05 -3.25
CA ASN A 18 -9.27 0.56 -4.38
C ASN A 18 -8.91 2.01 -4.73
N GLY A 19 -8.65 2.86 -3.74
CA GLY A 19 -8.22 4.25 -3.95
C GLY A 19 -6.78 4.38 -4.45
N LEU A 20 -5.85 3.63 -3.87
CA LEU A 20 -4.43 3.70 -4.21
C LEU A 20 -4.10 3.07 -5.56
N HIS A 21 -4.80 2.01 -5.95
CA HIS A 21 -4.48 1.26 -7.17
C HIS A 21 -4.36 2.14 -8.42
N PRO A 22 -5.36 2.96 -8.81
CA PRO A 22 -5.25 3.81 -10.00
C PRO A 22 -4.17 4.89 -9.85
N PHE A 23 -3.93 5.40 -8.66
CA PHE A 23 -2.87 6.38 -8.41
C PHE A 23 -1.47 5.81 -8.57
N VAL A 24 -1.22 4.63 -7.99
CA VAL A 24 0.08 3.95 -8.06
C VAL A 24 0.45 3.69 -9.51
N LEU A 25 -0.49 3.17 -10.32
CA LEU A 25 -0.25 2.91 -11.74
C LEU A 25 0.09 4.20 -12.51
N ARG A 26 -0.69 5.27 -12.33
CA ARG A 26 -0.41 6.57 -12.98
C ARG A 26 0.93 7.16 -12.57
N SER A 27 1.27 7.07 -11.28
CA SER A 27 2.50 7.62 -10.73
C SER A 27 3.74 6.86 -11.23
N LEU A 28 3.65 5.53 -11.33
CA LEU A 28 4.71 4.70 -11.93
C LEU A 28 4.92 5.03 -13.41
N GLU A 29 3.83 5.12 -14.19
CA GLU A 29 3.92 5.48 -15.60
C GLU A 29 4.47 6.90 -15.81
N ALA A 30 4.06 7.86 -14.97
CA ALA A 30 4.55 9.23 -15.03
C ALA A 30 6.03 9.35 -14.62
N GLY A 31 6.47 8.63 -13.58
CA GLY A 31 7.83 8.70 -13.06
C GLY A 31 8.85 7.91 -13.87
N MET A 32 8.43 6.82 -14.52
CA MET A 32 9.34 5.83 -15.12
C MET A 32 9.03 5.52 -16.59
N GLY A 33 7.92 6.04 -17.13
CA GLY A 33 7.48 5.77 -18.49
C GLY A 33 6.86 4.39 -18.66
N LYS A 34 6.61 3.99 -19.93
CA LYS A 34 5.90 2.74 -20.29
C LYS A 34 6.62 1.46 -19.88
N GLY A 35 7.91 1.53 -19.53
CA GLY A 35 8.71 0.40 -19.07
C GLY A 35 8.41 -0.04 -17.63
N TRP A 36 7.73 0.82 -16.85
CA TRP A 36 7.56 0.64 -15.41
C TRP A 36 7.16 -0.76 -14.91
N PRO A 37 6.33 -1.57 -15.62
CA PRO A 37 6.00 -2.91 -15.14
C PRO A 37 7.23 -3.81 -15.00
N GLN A 38 8.20 -3.70 -15.92
CA GLN A 38 9.44 -4.48 -15.86
C GLN A 38 10.34 -4.00 -14.72
N GLU A 39 10.43 -2.70 -14.48
CA GLU A 39 11.12 -2.17 -13.32
C GLU A 39 10.50 -2.66 -12.00
N VAL A 40 9.17 -2.66 -11.86
CA VAL A 40 8.50 -3.23 -10.67
C VAL A 40 8.89 -4.69 -10.48
N ILE A 41 8.79 -5.52 -11.52
CA ILE A 41 9.15 -6.94 -11.45
C ILE A 41 10.63 -7.14 -11.10
N SER A 42 11.53 -6.31 -11.63
CA SER A 42 12.96 -6.39 -11.32
C SER A 42 13.29 -5.97 -9.89
N ARG A 43 12.52 -5.04 -9.31
CA ARG A 43 12.63 -4.65 -7.90
C ARG A 43 12.05 -5.75 -6.99
N PHE A 44 10.99 -6.44 -7.40
CA PHE A 44 10.34 -7.48 -6.60
C PHE A 44 10.42 -8.86 -7.27
N PRO A 45 11.62 -9.48 -7.33
CA PRO A 45 11.82 -10.76 -8.00
C PRO A 45 11.01 -11.91 -7.38
N GLU A 46 10.53 -11.76 -6.14
CA GLU A 46 9.66 -12.68 -5.43
C GLU A 46 8.19 -12.62 -5.89
N TRP A 47 7.77 -11.57 -6.59
CA TRP A 47 6.38 -11.39 -7.06
C TRP A 47 6.15 -11.92 -8.48
N ARG A 48 6.94 -12.93 -8.91
CA ARG A 48 6.78 -13.54 -10.24
C ARG A 48 5.32 -13.99 -10.45
N PRO A 49 4.73 -13.70 -11.63
CA PRO A 49 3.34 -14.04 -11.89
C PRO A 49 3.14 -15.56 -11.81
N GLU A 50 2.18 -16.00 -11.00
CA GLU A 50 1.74 -17.38 -11.00
C GLU A 50 1.01 -17.68 -12.31
N GLY A 51 1.46 -18.73 -13.03
CA GLY A 51 0.75 -19.54 -14.04
C GLY A 51 0.14 -18.84 -15.27
N ASN A 52 -0.63 -17.76 -15.07
CA ASN A 52 -1.46 -17.06 -16.06
C ASN A 52 -0.96 -15.64 -16.40
N GLY A 53 0.23 -15.23 -15.94
CA GLY A 53 0.80 -13.92 -16.29
C GLY A 53 0.08 -12.71 -15.68
N LYS A 54 -0.97 -12.91 -14.86
CA LYS A 54 -1.68 -11.82 -14.18
C LYS A 54 -0.96 -11.44 -12.89
N PHE A 55 -0.50 -10.19 -12.87
CA PHE A 55 0.09 -9.56 -11.70
C PHE A 55 -1.03 -8.93 -10.85
N THR A 56 -1.44 -9.60 -9.77
CA THR A 56 -2.42 -9.05 -8.82
C THR A 56 -1.72 -8.12 -7.82
N LEU A 57 -2.14 -6.87 -7.78
CA LEU A 57 -1.70 -5.85 -6.83
C LEU A 57 -2.64 -5.79 -5.62
N ASP A 58 -2.31 -6.56 -4.58
CA ASP A 58 -2.97 -6.45 -3.28
C ASP A 58 -2.47 -5.22 -2.50
N THR A 59 -3.13 -4.91 -1.38
CA THR A 59 -2.78 -3.80 -0.48
C THR A 59 -1.30 -3.79 -0.12
N GLN A 60 -0.72 -4.95 0.21
CA GLN A 60 0.69 -5.04 0.62
C GLN A 60 1.62 -4.69 -0.54
N LYS A 61 1.35 -5.22 -1.73
CA LYS A 61 2.15 -4.95 -2.92
C LYS A 61 2.10 -3.48 -3.29
N LEU A 62 0.91 -2.84 -3.24
CA LEU A 62 0.77 -1.41 -3.49
C LEU A 62 1.62 -0.58 -2.51
N LEU A 63 1.52 -0.84 -1.21
CA LEU A 63 2.29 -0.12 -0.20
C LEU A 63 3.81 -0.36 -0.37
N LYS A 64 4.23 -1.60 -0.65
CA LYS A 64 5.64 -1.95 -0.89
C LYS A 64 6.20 -1.26 -2.13
N ILE A 65 5.41 -1.14 -3.20
CA ILE A 65 5.78 -0.36 -4.39
C ILE A 65 6.00 1.11 -4.01
N MET A 66 5.06 1.71 -3.26
CA MET A 66 5.19 3.09 -2.80
C MET A 66 6.45 3.30 -1.96
N GLU A 67 6.73 2.40 -1.00
CA GLU A 67 7.93 2.44 -0.16
C GLU A 67 9.23 2.40 -1.00
N ARG A 68 9.32 1.42 -1.92
CA ARG A 68 10.56 1.09 -2.62
C ARG A 68 10.86 1.98 -3.82
N MET A 69 9.82 2.49 -4.47
CA MET A 69 9.90 3.33 -5.68
C MET A 69 9.56 4.79 -5.38
N TRP A 70 9.71 5.19 -4.10
CA TRP A 70 9.35 6.51 -3.61
C TRP A 70 9.98 7.65 -4.44
N ASN A 71 11.28 7.55 -4.70
CA ASN A 71 12.03 8.62 -5.34
C ASN A 71 11.72 8.72 -6.84
N GLU A 72 11.45 7.58 -7.45
CA GLU A 72 11.20 7.46 -8.89
C GLU A 72 9.78 7.90 -9.25
N ALA A 73 8.78 7.54 -8.44
CA ALA A 73 7.37 7.68 -8.81
C ALA A 73 6.55 8.62 -7.91
N PHE A 74 6.91 8.80 -6.63
CA PHE A 74 5.99 9.40 -5.64
C PHE A 74 6.47 10.73 -5.03
N ARG A 75 7.79 10.97 -4.98
CA ARG A 75 8.38 12.12 -4.26
C ARG A 75 7.94 13.50 -4.74
N ASN A 76 7.43 13.60 -5.97
CA ASN A 76 7.00 14.86 -6.57
C ASN A 76 5.53 15.18 -6.24
N VAL A 77 4.77 14.20 -5.74
CA VAL A 77 3.33 14.32 -5.43
C VAL A 77 3.10 14.17 -3.92
N LEU A 78 3.81 13.26 -3.27
CA LEU A 78 3.71 12.98 -1.85
C LEU A 78 4.97 13.42 -1.10
N ASP A 79 4.78 13.96 0.09
CA ASP A 79 5.87 14.40 0.95
C ASP A 79 6.39 13.28 1.89
N ARG A 80 7.42 13.61 2.68
CA ARG A 80 8.04 12.68 3.64
C ARG A 80 7.06 12.14 4.68
N SER A 81 6.05 12.90 5.10
CA SER A 81 5.08 12.44 6.09
C SER A 81 4.22 11.30 5.55
N HIS A 82 3.82 11.38 4.27
CA HIS A 82 3.10 10.32 3.58
C HIS A 82 3.95 9.06 3.44
N ARG A 83 5.27 9.19 3.21
CA ARG A 83 6.18 8.05 3.21
C ARG A 83 6.20 7.33 4.57
N SER A 84 6.22 8.09 5.66
CA SER A 84 6.14 7.52 7.01
C SER A 84 4.82 6.79 7.23
N MET A 85 3.68 7.33 6.75
CA MET A 85 2.38 6.65 6.81
C MET A 85 2.36 5.35 6.00
N VAL A 86 2.94 5.33 4.79
CA VAL A 86 3.07 4.10 3.99
C VAL A 86 3.82 3.01 4.75
N ASN A 87 4.95 3.35 5.38
CA ASN A 87 5.74 2.38 6.15
C ASN A 87 4.97 1.87 7.38
N GLU A 88 4.29 2.77 8.08
CA GLU A 88 3.42 2.39 9.21
C GLU A 88 2.32 1.41 8.77
N LEU A 89 1.66 1.66 7.63
CA LEU A 89 0.60 0.80 7.12
C LEU A 89 1.10 -0.58 6.68
N ILE A 90 2.34 -0.66 6.20
CA ILE A 90 3.03 -1.95 5.94
C ILE A 90 3.16 -2.73 7.25
N ASP A 91 3.61 -2.08 8.32
CA ASP A 91 3.80 -2.72 9.63
C ASP A 91 2.46 -3.15 10.25
N VAL A 92 1.42 -2.32 10.13
CA VAL A 92 0.06 -2.66 10.55
C VAL A 92 -0.44 -3.90 9.80
N ARG A 93 -0.31 -3.94 8.47
CA ARG A 93 -0.72 -5.09 7.65
C ARG A 93 0.04 -6.34 8.09
N ASN A 94 1.36 -6.27 8.25
CA ASN A 94 2.17 -7.39 8.69
C ASN A 94 1.73 -7.91 10.07
N THR A 95 1.47 -7.00 11.01
CA THR A 95 0.97 -7.34 12.35
C THR A 95 -0.36 -8.08 12.28
N LEU A 96 -1.30 -7.60 11.45
CA LEU A 96 -2.59 -8.23 11.25
C LEU A 96 -2.49 -9.60 10.55
N ALA A 97 -1.55 -9.77 9.62
CA ALA A 97 -1.34 -11.02 8.89
C ALA A 97 -0.69 -12.13 9.74
N HIS A 98 -0.01 -11.76 10.82
CA HIS A 98 0.69 -12.71 11.71
C HIS A 98 0.01 -12.85 13.09
N ASP A 99 -1.28 -12.50 13.19
CA ASP A 99 -2.07 -12.55 14.43
C ASP A 99 -1.41 -11.83 15.63
N GLY A 100 -0.62 -10.79 15.36
CA GLY A 100 0.05 -9.99 16.38
C GLY A 100 -0.95 -9.26 17.28
N LYS A 101 -0.53 -8.89 18.49
CA LYS A 101 -1.36 -8.07 19.39
C LYS A 101 -1.76 -6.78 18.67
N PHE A 102 -3.05 -6.49 18.65
CA PHE A 102 -3.60 -5.35 17.93
C PHE A 102 -4.72 -4.72 18.77
N THR A 103 -4.47 -3.50 19.24
CA THR A 103 -5.34 -2.78 20.16
C THR A 103 -6.36 -1.91 19.44
N TYR A 104 -7.24 -1.25 20.20
CA TYR A 104 -8.15 -0.25 19.66
C TYR A 104 -7.39 1.00 19.18
N ASP A 105 -6.41 1.47 19.96
CA ASP A 105 -5.58 2.64 19.61
C ASP A 105 -4.78 2.39 18.32
N ASP A 106 -4.25 1.17 18.14
CA ASP A 106 -3.58 0.78 16.89
C ASP A 106 -4.54 0.83 15.70
N ALA A 107 -5.80 0.46 15.91
CA ALA A 107 -6.83 0.47 14.88
C ALA A 107 -7.21 1.90 14.48
N GLU A 108 -7.44 2.78 15.46
CA GLU A 108 -7.73 4.20 15.18
C GLU A 108 -6.59 4.88 14.45
N ARG A 109 -5.35 4.65 14.90
CA ARG A 109 -4.16 5.18 14.24
C ARG A 109 -4.03 4.67 12.80
N ALA A 110 -4.20 3.38 12.59
CA ALA A 110 -4.13 2.79 11.25
C ALA A 110 -5.19 3.41 10.32
N LEU A 111 -6.43 3.56 10.77
CA LEU A 111 -7.51 4.15 9.99
C LEU A 111 -7.26 5.63 9.68
N ASP A 112 -6.75 6.41 10.63
CA ASP A 112 -6.37 7.82 10.37
C ASP A 112 -5.23 7.92 9.35
N SER A 113 -4.20 7.07 9.47
CA SER A 113 -3.10 6.97 8.51
C SER A 113 -3.60 6.61 7.10
N MET A 114 -4.55 5.67 6.98
CA MET A 114 -5.19 5.34 5.69
C MET A 114 -5.95 6.53 5.12
N ARG A 115 -6.75 7.21 5.94
CA ARG A 115 -7.54 8.39 5.53
C ARG A 115 -6.64 9.51 5.02
N ARG A 116 -5.63 9.89 5.80
CA ARG A 116 -4.67 10.95 5.43
C ARG A 116 -3.88 10.59 4.19
N LEU A 117 -3.47 9.32 4.05
CA LEU A 117 -2.81 8.88 2.84
C LEU A 117 -3.75 9.07 1.65
N LEU A 118 -4.99 8.59 1.72
CA LEU A 118 -6.01 8.70 0.65
C LEU A 118 -6.41 10.14 0.30
N GLU A 119 -6.41 11.06 1.26
CA GLU A 119 -6.69 12.49 1.02
C GLU A 119 -5.60 13.17 0.20
N ALA A 120 -4.39 12.63 0.18
CA ALA A 120 -3.23 13.18 -0.55
C ALA A 120 -3.10 12.67 -1.99
N VAL A 121 -4.01 11.79 -2.45
CA VAL A 121 -3.88 10.96 -3.66
C VAL A 121 -4.78 11.41 -4.81
#